data_AF-A0A1C3WDF2-F1
#
_entry.id   AF-A0A1C3WDF2-F1
#
_cell.length_a   1.000
_cell.length_b   1.000
_cell.length_c   1.000
_cell.angle_alpha   90.00
_cell.angle_beta   90.00
_cell.angle_gamma   90.00
#
_symmetry.space_group_name_H-M   'P 1'
#
loop_
_entity.id
_entity.type
_entity.pdbx_description
1 polymer ?
#
loop_
_entity_poly.entity_id
_entity_poly.type
_entity_poly.pdbx_seq_one_letter_code
_entity_poly.pdbx_strand_id
1 'polypeptide(L)'
;MNAEPRPALTSGARRTTGERRRSRWIAAAALGLISSTFSTIVSQLFAARIGRDAAVDWMTVAAIPARDWAISSEPSWSAILAGIAFHQWADFSWALVFFGVLGRWTADLRPMTILLLALPWAAFSSGMEWFVLVPLFPFWQPLFTLQQPYWIGLLVHGSSAVMYPLFARLRWRRGTAPDSDVRFTNIWITGALALIAVLGAVALFGGHGYEPPWMGRDRDQDQAYIRHMTTHHAQGIELARTAAERAQDPHLRKLAMLMVASQTGENRIFENWWLSWFDTEMPDCSTEERAAMPGFLTPAEMRQVKTAPPDQFDMLFIEAMSRHHRGAVRMADQMWHSRGDPRLRIMAHAIRHEQQGEIALMHGTRGLAAVTTGVRNMLGDNVN
;
A
#
# COMPACT_ATOMS: atom_id res chain seq x y z
N MET A 1 25.69 -18.72 -80.55
CA MET A 1 25.83 -19.09 -79.12
C MET A 1 25.75 -17.81 -78.31
N ASN A 2 24.54 -17.49 -77.82
CA ASN A 2 24.29 -16.33 -76.97
C ASN A 2 24.52 -16.75 -75.52
N ALA A 3 25.47 -16.12 -74.83
CA ALA A 3 25.66 -16.30 -73.40
C ALA A 3 24.88 -15.20 -72.67
N GLU A 4 23.82 -15.59 -71.96
CA GLU A 4 23.09 -14.71 -71.04
C GLU A 4 23.96 -14.35 -69.82
N PRO A 5 23.91 -13.10 -69.34
CA PRO A 5 24.51 -12.74 -68.06
C PRO A 5 23.60 -13.19 -66.91
N ARG A 6 24.19 -13.89 -65.93
CA ARG A 6 23.53 -14.31 -64.69
C ARG A 6 22.95 -13.11 -63.92
N PRO A 7 21.74 -13.21 -63.34
CA PRO A 7 21.19 -12.14 -62.53
C PRO A 7 21.97 -11.98 -61.23
N ALA A 8 22.32 -10.74 -60.91
CA ALA A 8 22.91 -10.35 -59.65
C ALA A 8 21.94 -10.69 -58.51
N LEU A 9 22.41 -11.49 -57.55
CA LEU A 9 21.72 -11.75 -56.29
C LEU A 9 21.53 -10.42 -55.56
N THR A 10 20.29 -9.95 -55.50
CA THR A 10 19.88 -8.78 -54.70
C THR A 10 20.19 -9.04 -53.23
N SER A 11 21.23 -8.41 -52.70
CA SER A 11 21.63 -8.45 -51.29
C SER A 11 20.73 -7.60 -50.38
N GLY A 12 19.43 -7.49 -50.69
CA GLY A 12 18.54 -6.47 -50.12
C GLY A 12 17.71 -6.88 -48.88
N ALA A 13 17.75 -8.14 -48.44
CA ALA A 13 16.73 -8.67 -47.51
C ALA A 13 17.19 -8.92 -46.05
N ARG A 14 18.35 -8.38 -45.63
CA ARG A 14 18.79 -8.41 -44.22
C ARG A 14 19.32 -7.04 -43.76
N ARG A 15 18.52 -5.98 -43.86
CA ARG A 15 18.66 -4.91 -42.84
C ARG A 15 18.19 -5.52 -41.53
N THR A 16 19.18 -5.90 -40.74
CA THR A 16 19.05 -6.82 -39.61
C THR A 16 18.05 -6.25 -38.60
N THR A 17 17.23 -7.12 -38.00
CA THR A 17 16.29 -6.75 -36.94
C THR A 17 16.95 -5.97 -35.79
N GLY A 18 18.27 -6.14 -35.61
CA GLY A 18 19.11 -5.38 -34.68
C GLY A 18 19.19 -3.87 -34.95
N GLU A 19 19.22 -3.43 -36.21
CA GLU A 19 19.28 -1.98 -36.54
C GLU A 19 17.99 -1.25 -36.18
N ARG A 20 16.86 -1.95 -36.25
CA ARG A 20 15.51 -1.40 -35.97
C ARG A 20 15.16 -1.35 -34.49
N ARG A 21 15.87 -2.10 -33.64
CA ARG A 21 15.61 -2.15 -32.19
C ARG A 21 16.46 -1.15 -31.42
N ARG A 22 15.92 -0.68 -30.30
CA ARG A 22 16.64 0.09 -29.28
C ARG A 22 17.41 -0.86 -28.37
N SER A 23 18.34 -0.30 -27.58
CA SER A 23 18.91 -1.03 -26.44
C SER A 23 17.78 -1.49 -25.52
N ARG A 24 17.78 -2.77 -25.16
CA ARG A 24 16.80 -3.34 -24.23
C ARG A 24 16.83 -2.64 -22.87
N TRP A 25 18.01 -2.20 -22.42
CA TRP A 25 18.17 -1.49 -21.15
C TRP A 25 17.52 -0.10 -21.20
N ILE A 26 17.64 0.61 -22.32
CA ILE A 26 16.98 1.90 -22.52
C ILE A 26 15.45 1.71 -22.56
N ALA A 27 14.97 0.67 -23.26
CA ALA A 27 13.55 0.35 -23.30
C ALA A 27 12.99 -0.07 -21.93
N ALA A 28 13.76 -0.86 -21.17
CA ALA A 28 13.42 -1.29 -19.81
C ALA A 28 13.38 -0.11 -18.84
N ALA A 29 14.35 0.81 -18.91
CA ALA A 29 14.36 2.02 -18.10
C ALA A 29 13.16 2.93 -18.42
N ALA A 30 12.88 3.15 -19.71
CA ALA A 30 11.71 3.93 -20.13
C ALA A 30 10.41 3.28 -19.64
N LEU A 31 10.29 1.95 -19.73
CA LEU A 31 9.14 1.24 -19.18
C LEU A 31 9.07 1.41 -17.66
N GLY A 32 10.19 1.22 -16.94
CA GLY A 32 10.23 1.31 -15.49
C GLY A 32 9.74 2.66 -14.98
N LEU A 33 10.10 3.76 -15.66
CA LEU A 33 9.59 5.10 -15.34
C LEU A 33 8.07 5.21 -15.57
N ILE A 34 7.56 4.64 -16.67
CA ILE A 34 6.12 4.67 -16.98
C ILE A 34 5.34 3.82 -15.96
N SER A 35 5.78 2.59 -15.70
CA SER A 35 5.08 1.66 -14.81
C SER A 35 5.10 2.14 -13.37
N SER A 36 6.24 2.66 -12.89
CA SER A 36 6.35 3.18 -11.52
C SER A 36 5.55 4.47 -11.31
N THR A 37 5.50 5.35 -12.30
CA THR A 37 4.65 6.55 -12.26
C THR A 37 3.18 6.15 -12.25
N PHE A 38 2.79 5.22 -13.12
CA PHE A 38 1.41 4.73 -13.18
C PHE A 38 0.98 4.09 -11.86
N SER A 39 1.78 3.20 -11.28
CA SER A 39 1.48 2.57 -9.99
C SER A 39 1.38 3.60 -8.87
N THR A 40 2.27 4.60 -8.83
CA THR A 40 2.21 5.69 -7.84
C THR A 40 0.89 6.45 -7.93
N ILE A 41 0.47 6.84 -9.13
CA ILE A 41 -0.79 7.58 -9.35
C ILE A 41 -1.98 6.71 -8.95
N VAL A 42 -2.01 5.45 -9.36
CA VAL A 42 -3.10 4.52 -9.02
C VAL A 42 -3.17 4.31 -7.50
N SER A 43 -2.06 4.04 -6.82
CA SER A 43 -2.02 3.89 -5.36
C SER A 43 -2.51 5.15 -4.65
N GLN A 44 -2.03 6.33 -5.06
CA GLN A 44 -2.43 7.61 -4.48
C GLN A 44 -3.93 7.86 -4.62
N LEU A 45 -4.49 7.60 -5.80
CA LEU A 45 -5.91 7.82 -6.08
C LEU A 45 -6.80 6.72 -5.52
N PHE A 46 -6.30 5.51 -5.25
CA PHE A 46 -7.14 4.40 -4.82
C PHE A 46 -7.13 4.17 -3.30
N ALA A 47 -6.10 4.62 -2.57
CA ALA A 47 -5.89 4.34 -1.14
C ALA A 47 -7.15 4.58 -0.27
N ALA A 48 -7.77 5.75 -0.35
CA ALA A 48 -8.94 6.07 0.49
C ALA A 48 -10.15 5.16 0.20
N ARG A 49 -10.26 4.61 -1.02
CA ARG A 49 -11.37 3.69 -1.39
C ARG A 49 -11.24 2.31 -0.75
N ILE A 50 -10.08 1.99 -0.21
CA ILE A 50 -9.80 0.75 0.51
C ILE A 50 -9.41 1.01 1.97
N GLY A 51 -9.78 2.18 2.52
CA GLY A 51 -9.57 2.46 3.94
C GLY A 51 -8.13 2.84 4.30
N ARG A 52 -7.34 3.35 3.35
CA ARG A 52 -5.94 3.74 3.58
C ARG A 52 -5.71 5.24 3.40
N ASP A 53 -4.94 5.82 4.31
CA ASP A 53 -4.43 7.19 4.15
C ASP A 53 -3.11 7.15 3.36
N ALA A 54 -3.15 7.70 2.13
CA ALA A 54 -2.01 7.68 1.23
C ALA A 54 -0.78 8.42 1.79
N ALA A 55 -0.96 9.49 2.56
CA ALA A 55 0.16 10.24 3.12
C ALA A 55 0.88 9.43 4.20
N VAL A 56 0.12 8.72 5.04
CA VAL A 56 0.67 7.77 6.02
C VAL A 56 1.36 6.61 5.31
N ASP A 57 0.76 6.05 4.26
CA ASP A 57 1.37 4.97 3.47
C ASP A 57 2.72 5.39 2.89
N TRP A 58 2.82 6.56 2.27
CA TRP A 58 4.10 7.05 1.73
C TRP A 58 5.13 7.31 2.82
N MET A 59 4.72 7.84 3.98
CA MET A 59 5.62 7.99 5.13
C MET A 59 6.15 6.62 5.61
N THR A 60 5.29 5.60 5.69
CA THR A 60 5.68 4.24 6.07
C THR A 60 6.64 3.61 5.06
N VAL A 61 6.43 3.84 3.76
CA VAL A 61 7.37 3.44 2.70
C VAL A 61 8.70 4.18 2.85
N ALA A 62 8.69 5.47 3.18
CA ALA A 62 9.90 6.27 3.40
C ALA A 62 10.72 5.77 4.59
N ALA A 63 10.08 5.20 5.60
CA ALA A 63 10.75 4.58 6.73
C ALA A 63 11.57 3.35 6.33
N ILE A 64 11.37 2.76 5.14
CA ILE A 64 12.18 1.63 4.66
C ILE A 64 13.66 2.03 4.53
N PRO A 65 14.03 3.04 3.71
CA PRO A 65 15.41 3.51 3.64
C PRO A 65 15.79 4.49 4.76
N ALA A 66 14.83 5.29 5.27
CA ALA A 66 15.12 6.40 6.17
C ALA A 66 14.87 6.11 7.66
N ARG A 67 14.30 4.93 7.99
CA ARG A 67 13.97 4.50 9.35
C ARG A 67 13.12 5.55 10.08
N ASP A 68 13.37 5.71 11.38
CA ASP A 68 12.67 6.63 12.28
C ASP A 68 12.72 8.10 11.88
N TRP A 69 13.62 8.51 10.98
CA TRP A 69 13.69 9.90 10.52
C TRP A 69 12.44 10.30 9.71
N ALA A 70 11.86 9.36 8.96
CA ALA A 70 10.65 9.63 8.18
C ALA A 70 9.38 9.75 9.03
N ILE A 71 9.37 9.18 10.23
CA ILE A 71 8.15 9.00 11.03
C ILE A 71 7.81 10.26 11.84
N SER A 72 6.59 10.75 11.67
CA SER A 72 5.98 11.87 12.39
C SER A 72 4.47 11.65 12.58
N SER A 73 3.86 12.35 13.54
CA SER A 73 2.42 12.28 13.80
C SER A 73 1.57 12.88 12.68
N GLU A 74 2.16 13.78 11.91
CA GLU A 74 1.60 14.32 10.67
C GLU A 74 2.63 14.06 9.57
N PRO A 75 2.29 13.31 8.51
CA PRO A 75 3.23 13.01 7.43
C PRO A 75 3.80 14.30 6.80
N SER A 76 5.12 14.48 6.89
CA SER A 76 5.78 15.62 6.26
C SER A 76 5.86 15.45 4.74
N TRP A 77 5.83 16.56 3.99
CA TRP A 77 6.05 16.52 2.54
C TRP A 77 7.37 15.86 2.14
N SER A 78 8.43 16.04 2.94
CA SER A 78 9.70 15.35 2.71
C SER A 78 9.59 13.83 2.86
N ALA A 79 8.86 13.35 3.86
CA ALA A 79 8.64 11.91 4.04
C ALA A 79 7.77 11.35 2.90
N ILE A 80 6.70 12.05 2.52
CA ILE A 80 5.84 11.65 1.40
C ILE A 80 6.65 11.53 0.10
N LEU A 81 7.44 12.56 -0.23
CA LEU A 81 8.28 12.55 -1.44
C LEU A 81 9.36 11.47 -1.40
N ALA A 82 9.98 11.24 -0.24
CA ALA A 82 10.96 10.16 -0.06
C ALA A 82 10.32 8.77 -0.26
N GLY A 83 9.10 8.58 0.25
CA GLY A 83 8.34 7.34 0.07
C GLY A 83 7.99 7.08 -1.39
N ILE A 84 7.46 8.09 -2.08
CA ILE A 84 7.18 8.02 -3.52
C ILE A 84 8.46 7.71 -4.30
N ALA A 85 9.57 8.40 -4.01
CA ALA A 85 10.83 8.18 -4.71
C ALA A 85 11.38 6.76 -4.48
N PHE A 86 11.29 6.24 -3.25
CA PHE A 86 11.74 4.89 -2.93
C PHE A 86 10.87 3.82 -3.60
N HIS A 87 9.54 3.97 -3.55
CA HIS A 87 8.60 3.13 -4.29
C HIS A 87 8.91 3.13 -5.80
N GLN A 88 9.08 4.32 -6.38
CA GLN A 88 9.36 4.42 -7.82
C GLN A 88 10.69 3.79 -8.20
N TRP A 89 11.71 3.93 -7.35
CA TRP A 89 12.99 3.26 -7.52
C TRP A 89 12.86 1.74 -7.48
N ALA A 90 12.08 1.19 -6.54
CA ALA A 90 11.86 -0.25 -6.41
C ALA A 90 11.16 -0.81 -7.67
N ASP A 91 10.04 -0.21 -8.07
CA ASP A 91 9.29 -0.59 -9.27
C ASP A 91 10.14 -0.49 -10.55
N PHE A 92 10.88 0.60 -10.69
CA PHE A 92 11.82 0.80 -11.80
C PHE A 92 12.89 -0.31 -11.84
N SER A 93 13.42 -0.68 -10.67
CA SER A 93 14.44 -1.72 -10.54
C SER A 93 13.90 -3.09 -10.96
N TRP A 94 12.67 -3.44 -10.57
CA TRP A 94 12.05 -4.70 -11.01
C TRP A 94 11.81 -4.76 -12.51
N ALA A 95 11.45 -3.64 -13.15
CA ALA A 95 11.33 -3.58 -14.61
C ALA A 95 12.70 -3.79 -15.30
N LEU A 96 13.78 -3.24 -14.74
CA LEU A 96 15.15 -3.48 -15.23
C LEU A 96 15.59 -4.94 -15.05
N VAL A 97 15.21 -5.60 -13.96
CA VAL A 97 15.49 -7.04 -13.79
C VAL A 97 14.73 -7.84 -14.85
N PHE A 98 13.42 -7.59 -15.02
CA PHE A 98 12.59 -8.38 -15.93
C PHE A 98 12.95 -8.19 -17.42
N PHE A 99 13.26 -6.97 -17.86
CA PHE A 99 13.52 -6.70 -19.27
C PHE A 99 14.99 -6.48 -19.62
N GLY A 100 15.82 -6.15 -18.63
CA GLY A 100 17.25 -5.98 -18.78
C GLY A 100 18.01 -7.27 -18.50
N VAL A 101 17.97 -7.74 -17.25
CA VAL A 101 18.67 -8.96 -16.80
C VAL A 101 18.08 -10.20 -17.48
N LEU A 102 16.76 -10.38 -17.37
CA LEU A 102 16.04 -11.46 -18.05
C LEU A 102 15.75 -11.15 -19.53
N GLY A 103 16.34 -10.08 -20.06
CA GLY A 103 16.09 -9.55 -21.39
C GLY A 103 16.32 -10.52 -22.54
N ARG A 104 17.10 -11.59 -22.36
CA ARG A 104 17.28 -12.63 -23.39
C ARG A 104 15.99 -13.43 -23.61
N TRP A 105 15.23 -13.68 -22.55
CA TRP A 105 13.98 -14.44 -22.60
C TRP A 105 12.77 -13.57 -22.91
N THR A 106 12.84 -12.27 -22.61
CA THR A 106 11.74 -11.33 -22.83
C THR A 106 11.84 -10.55 -24.15
N ALA A 107 12.98 -10.64 -24.87
CA ALA A 107 13.30 -9.82 -26.05
C ALA A 107 12.24 -9.84 -27.15
N ASP A 108 11.61 -11.00 -27.39
CA ASP A 108 10.73 -11.25 -28.54
C ASP A 108 9.28 -11.57 -28.16
N LEU A 109 8.95 -11.46 -26.87
CA LEU A 109 7.60 -11.72 -26.40
C LEU A 109 6.60 -10.74 -27.01
N ARG A 110 5.38 -11.23 -27.27
CA ARG A 110 4.24 -10.42 -27.69
C ARG A 110 3.63 -9.72 -26.47
N PRO A 111 2.95 -8.57 -26.65
CA PRO A 111 2.37 -7.82 -25.53
C PRO A 111 1.49 -8.66 -24.58
N MET A 112 0.63 -9.54 -25.11
CA MET A 112 -0.22 -10.40 -24.30
C MET A 112 0.58 -11.44 -23.51
N THR A 113 1.62 -12.03 -24.10
CA THR A 113 2.51 -12.96 -23.39
C THR A 113 3.27 -12.25 -22.28
N ILE A 114 3.68 -11.00 -22.50
CA ILE A 114 4.29 -10.17 -21.45
C ILE A 114 3.29 -9.95 -20.31
N LEU A 115 2.03 -9.61 -20.60
CA LEU A 115 1.01 -9.41 -19.56
C LEU A 115 0.82 -10.66 -18.70
N LEU A 116 0.68 -11.83 -19.33
CA LEU A 116 0.49 -13.10 -18.63
C LEU A 116 1.69 -13.46 -17.73
N LEU A 117 2.91 -13.11 -18.12
CA LEU A 117 4.11 -13.31 -17.30
C LEU A 117 4.33 -12.21 -16.25
N ALA A 118 3.80 -11.00 -16.50
CA ALA A 118 3.93 -9.88 -15.59
C ALA A 118 3.13 -10.08 -14.30
N LEU A 119 2.00 -10.80 -14.33
CA LEU A 119 1.21 -11.11 -13.13
C LEU A 119 1.94 -12.01 -12.11
N PRO A 120 2.47 -13.19 -12.47
CA PRO A 120 3.29 -13.97 -11.54
C PRO A 120 4.59 -13.24 -11.18
N TRP A 121 5.12 -12.39 -12.05
CA TRP A 121 6.23 -11.51 -11.72
C TRP A 121 5.90 -10.47 -10.64
N ALA A 122 4.70 -9.89 -10.67
CA ALA A 122 4.21 -9.00 -9.61
C ALA A 122 4.16 -9.72 -8.26
N ALA A 123 3.63 -10.95 -8.23
CA ALA A 123 3.61 -11.77 -7.03
C ALA A 123 5.02 -12.09 -6.52
N PHE A 124 5.93 -12.45 -7.42
CA PHE A 124 7.34 -12.71 -7.07
C PHE A 124 8.03 -11.46 -6.50
N SER A 125 7.98 -10.33 -7.22
CA SER A 125 8.65 -9.09 -6.80
C SER A 125 8.08 -8.54 -5.50
N SER A 126 6.74 -8.52 -5.37
CA SER A 126 6.08 -8.13 -4.11
C SER A 126 6.42 -9.07 -2.97
N GLY A 127 6.43 -10.38 -3.21
CA GLY A 127 6.81 -11.38 -2.20
C GLY A 127 8.26 -11.22 -1.78
N MET A 128 9.18 -10.98 -2.72
CA MET A 128 10.57 -10.71 -2.40
C MET A 128 10.71 -9.48 -1.50
N GLU A 129 10.00 -8.39 -1.78
CA GLU A 129 10.03 -7.21 -0.92
C GLU A 129 9.46 -7.47 0.47
N TRP A 130 8.25 -8.04 0.53
CA TRP A 130 7.49 -8.18 1.76
C TRP A 130 8.04 -9.26 2.70
N PHE A 131 8.56 -10.38 2.17
CA PHE A 131 9.08 -11.50 2.97
C PHE A 131 10.58 -11.43 3.22
N VAL A 132 11.35 -10.75 2.35
CA VAL A 132 12.82 -10.84 2.36
C VAL A 132 13.48 -9.46 2.39
N LEU A 133 13.27 -8.63 1.37
CA LEU A 133 14.11 -7.45 1.17
C LEU A 133 13.90 -6.40 2.25
N VAL A 134 12.64 -6.08 2.53
CA VAL A 134 12.27 -5.05 3.49
C VAL A 134 12.49 -5.50 4.94
N PRO A 135 11.90 -6.61 5.43
CA PRO A 135 12.04 -6.98 6.84
C PRO A 135 13.39 -7.61 7.20
N LEU A 136 14.13 -8.17 6.23
CA LEU A 136 15.40 -8.85 6.45
C LEU A 136 16.54 -8.10 5.74
N PHE A 137 17.06 -8.59 4.62
CA PHE A 137 18.21 -7.99 3.94
C PHE A 137 17.77 -7.34 2.62
N PRO A 138 18.10 -6.07 2.33
CA PRO A 138 19.12 -5.25 2.99
C PRO A 138 18.58 -4.18 3.96
N PHE A 139 17.27 -4.13 4.25
CA PHE A 139 16.69 -2.99 4.96
C PHE A 139 16.48 -3.22 6.47
N TRP A 140 16.24 -4.46 6.89
CA TRP A 140 15.92 -4.85 8.28
C TRP A 140 14.81 -3.99 8.91
N GLN A 141 13.74 -3.73 8.16
CA GLN A 141 12.60 -2.91 8.56
C GLN A 141 11.35 -3.77 8.79
N PRO A 142 11.17 -4.35 9.99
CA PRO A 142 9.97 -5.14 10.32
C PRO A 142 8.70 -4.30 10.35
N LEU A 143 8.83 -2.98 10.55
CA LEU A 143 7.73 -2.02 10.62
C LEU A 143 6.79 -2.17 9.43
N PHE A 144 7.32 -2.19 8.20
CA PHE A 144 6.52 -2.28 6.98
C PHE A 144 5.63 -3.53 6.95
N THR A 145 6.22 -4.69 7.23
CA THR A 145 5.53 -5.99 7.24
C THR A 145 4.47 -6.08 8.35
N LEU A 146 4.73 -5.48 9.51
CA LEU A 146 3.80 -5.47 10.64
C LEU A 146 2.69 -4.43 10.50
N GLN A 147 2.94 -3.35 9.77
CA GLN A 147 1.96 -2.27 9.53
C GLN A 147 1.07 -2.55 8.32
N GLN A 148 1.59 -3.20 7.27
CA GLN A 148 0.84 -3.40 6.03
C GLN A 148 0.66 -4.88 5.69
N PRO A 149 -0.58 -5.35 5.48
CA PRO A 149 -0.82 -6.70 4.97
C PRO A 149 -0.27 -6.88 3.55
N TYR A 150 0.22 -8.08 3.25
CA TYR A 150 0.88 -8.43 1.98
C TYR A 150 0.09 -8.03 0.72
N TRP A 151 -1.24 -8.15 0.77
CA TRP A 151 -2.09 -7.89 -0.39
C TRP A 151 -1.96 -6.43 -0.88
N ILE A 152 -1.60 -5.47 -0.02
CA ILE A 152 -1.36 -4.08 -0.41
C ILE A 152 -0.17 -4.01 -1.36
N GLY A 153 0.98 -4.57 -0.95
CA GLY A 153 2.16 -4.65 -1.80
C GLY A 153 1.88 -5.38 -3.11
N LEU A 154 1.10 -6.46 -3.07
CA LEU A 154 0.72 -7.21 -4.28
C LEU A 154 -0.10 -6.36 -5.25
N LEU A 155 -1.05 -5.56 -4.75
CA LEU A 155 -1.83 -4.65 -5.59
C LEU A 155 -0.94 -3.59 -6.25
N VAL A 156 0.00 -3.02 -5.50
CA VAL A 156 0.95 -2.01 -5.99
C VAL A 156 1.81 -2.59 -7.12
N HIS A 157 2.45 -3.75 -6.89
CA HIS A 157 3.25 -4.42 -7.93
C HIS A 157 2.39 -4.85 -9.11
N GLY A 158 1.16 -5.31 -8.87
CA GLY A 158 0.19 -5.63 -9.92
C GLY A 158 -0.11 -4.44 -10.82
N SER A 159 -0.34 -3.26 -10.23
CA SER A 159 -0.59 -2.02 -10.98
C SER A 159 0.61 -1.59 -11.84
N SER A 160 1.83 -1.79 -11.35
CA SER A 160 3.06 -1.57 -12.14
C SER A 160 3.18 -2.59 -13.28
N ALA A 161 2.98 -3.87 -12.98
CA ALA A 161 3.11 -4.98 -13.90
C ALA A 161 2.13 -4.92 -15.08
N VAL A 162 0.91 -4.40 -14.91
CA VAL A 162 -0.05 -4.26 -16.03
C VAL A 162 0.43 -3.30 -17.12
N MET A 163 1.43 -2.46 -16.84
CA MET A 163 2.07 -1.58 -17.83
C MET A 163 3.20 -2.25 -18.61
N TYR A 164 3.68 -3.42 -18.19
CA TYR A 164 4.80 -4.12 -18.81
C TYR A 164 4.61 -4.45 -20.31
N PRO A 165 3.40 -4.72 -20.82
CA PRO A 165 3.17 -4.93 -22.25
C PRO A 165 3.65 -3.79 -23.16
N LEU A 166 3.79 -2.56 -22.62
CA LEU A 166 4.34 -1.42 -23.36
C LEU A 166 5.80 -1.65 -23.81
N PHE A 167 6.54 -2.53 -23.14
CA PHE A 167 7.89 -2.91 -23.55
C PHE A 167 7.95 -3.40 -25.01
N ALA A 168 6.92 -4.13 -25.45
CA ALA A 168 6.85 -4.68 -26.81
C ALA A 168 6.96 -3.60 -27.89
N ARG A 169 6.47 -2.38 -27.62
CA ARG A 169 6.64 -1.19 -28.47
C ARG A 169 7.93 -0.45 -28.15
N LEU A 170 8.25 -0.24 -26.87
CA LEU A 170 9.40 0.56 -26.43
C LEU A 170 10.77 -0.02 -26.87
N ARG A 171 10.85 -1.33 -27.10
CA ARG A 171 12.06 -2.00 -27.62
C ARG A 171 12.41 -1.63 -29.07
N TRP A 172 11.52 -0.98 -29.81
CA TRP A 172 11.74 -0.56 -31.18
C TRP A 172 12.16 0.91 -31.27
N ARG A 173 12.90 1.26 -32.32
CA ARG A 173 13.12 2.67 -32.67
C ARG A 173 11.78 3.31 -33.09
N ARG A 174 11.71 4.63 -33.02
CA ARG A 174 10.48 5.36 -33.37
C ARG A 174 10.11 5.05 -34.81
N GLY A 175 8.85 4.64 -35.04
CA GLY A 175 8.34 4.31 -36.38
C GLY A 175 8.74 2.93 -36.92
N THR A 176 9.44 2.09 -36.14
CA THR A 176 9.88 0.75 -36.61
C THR A 176 9.19 -0.41 -35.89
N ALA A 177 8.30 -0.13 -34.94
CA ALA A 177 7.54 -1.15 -34.23
C ALA A 177 6.48 -1.79 -35.16
N PRO A 178 6.20 -3.10 -35.04
CA PRO A 178 5.11 -3.75 -35.76
C PRO A 178 3.75 -3.09 -35.48
N ASP A 179 2.91 -2.95 -36.50
CA ASP A 179 1.58 -2.32 -36.38
C ASP A 179 0.70 -3.01 -35.34
N SER A 180 0.83 -4.33 -35.18
CA SER A 180 0.12 -5.08 -34.13
C SER A 180 0.50 -4.64 -32.72
N ASP A 181 1.80 -4.41 -32.47
CA ASP A 181 2.31 -3.98 -31.16
C ASP A 181 1.90 -2.52 -30.90
N VAL A 182 1.92 -1.67 -31.94
CA VAL A 182 1.46 -0.27 -31.85
C VAL A 182 -0.02 -0.20 -31.52
N ARG A 183 -0.87 -0.92 -32.26
CA ARG A 183 -2.32 -0.95 -32.01
C ARG A 183 -2.65 -1.46 -30.61
N PHE A 184 -2.04 -2.56 -30.20
CA PHE A 184 -2.23 -3.11 -28.86
C PHE A 184 -1.88 -2.08 -27.78
N THR A 185 -0.66 -1.52 -27.86
CA THR A 185 -0.18 -0.57 -26.84
C THR A 185 -0.95 0.74 -26.83
N ASN A 186 -1.46 1.23 -27.96
CA ASN A 186 -2.35 2.39 -28.00
C ASN A 186 -3.64 2.11 -27.22
N ILE A 187 -4.31 0.99 -27.50
CA ILE A 187 -5.53 0.60 -26.77
C ILE A 187 -5.24 0.49 -25.27
N TRP A 188 -4.11 -0.14 -24.90
CA TRP A 188 -3.72 -0.32 -23.51
C TRP A 188 -3.44 1.01 -22.79
N ILE A 189 -2.70 1.92 -23.41
CA ILE A 189 -2.43 3.26 -22.87
C ILE A 189 -3.73 4.05 -22.73
N THR A 190 -4.62 4.00 -23.71
CA THR A 190 -5.93 4.64 -23.62
C THR A 190 -6.73 4.11 -22.43
N GLY A 191 -6.75 2.79 -22.22
CA GLY A 191 -7.38 2.18 -21.03
C GLY A 191 -6.74 2.62 -19.72
N ALA A 192 -5.41 2.66 -19.64
CA ALA A 192 -4.67 3.11 -18.46
C ALA A 192 -4.96 4.58 -18.12
N LEU A 193 -5.00 5.47 -19.12
CA LEU A 193 -5.34 6.88 -18.94
C LEU A 193 -6.81 7.06 -18.54
N ALA A 194 -7.72 6.28 -19.12
CA ALA A 194 -9.13 6.28 -18.72
C ALA A 194 -9.30 5.84 -17.26
N LEU A 195 -8.57 4.82 -16.82
CA LEU A 195 -8.56 4.39 -15.42
C LEU A 195 -8.08 5.50 -14.49
N ILE A 196 -6.96 6.17 -14.82
CA ILE A 196 -6.47 7.31 -14.03
C ILE A 196 -7.54 8.42 -13.97
N ALA A 197 -8.18 8.74 -15.09
CA ALA A 197 -9.23 9.76 -15.12
C ALA A 197 -10.43 9.39 -14.24
N VAL A 198 -10.88 8.12 -14.28
CA VAL A 198 -11.97 7.63 -13.43
C VAL A 198 -11.58 7.67 -11.95
N LEU A 199 -10.40 7.15 -11.59
CA LEU A 199 -9.92 7.19 -10.21
C LEU A 199 -9.73 8.63 -9.72
N GLY A 200 -9.27 9.52 -10.59
CA GLY A 200 -9.13 10.95 -10.31
C GLY A 200 -10.47 11.63 -10.07
N ALA A 201 -11.48 11.33 -10.90
CA ALA A 201 -12.85 11.82 -10.69
C ALA A 201 -13.42 11.31 -9.36
N VAL A 202 -13.32 10.00 -9.09
CA VAL A 202 -13.76 9.43 -7.80
C VAL A 202 -13.01 10.07 -6.63
N ALA A 203 -11.71 10.37 -6.76
CA ALA A 203 -10.94 11.05 -5.72
C ALA A 203 -11.44 12.46 -5.46
N LEU A 204 -11.67 13.21 -6.53
CA LEU A 204 -12.15 14.57 -6.46
C LEU A 204 -13.54 14.64 -5.80
N PHE A 205 -14.48 13.82 -6.26
CA PHE A 205 -15.83 13.77 -5.69
C PHE A 205 -15.83 13.25 -4.24
N GLY A 206 -15.06 12.20 -3.96
CA GLY A 206 -14.91 11.66 -2.61
C GLY A 206 -14.37 12.69 -1.62
N GLY A 207 -13.42 13.54 -2.02
CA GLY A 207 -12.91 14.65 -1.20
C GLY A 207 -13.93 15.77 -0.92
N HIS A 208 -15.08 15.75 -1.59
CA HIS A 208 -16.22 16.64 -1.36
C HIS A 208 -17.41 15.93 -0.72
N GLY A 209 -17.21 14.74 -0.12
CA GLY A 209 -18.27 13.97 0.53
C GLY A 209 -19.17 13.18 -0.43
N TYR A 210 -18.70 12.91 -1.66
CA TYR A 210 -19.41 12.10 -2.65
C TYR A 210 -18.63 10.83 -2.98
N GLU A 211 -18.52 9.92 -2.02
CA GLU A 211 -17.96 8.58 -2.26
C GLU A 211 -18.92 7.72 -3.09
N PRO A 212 -18.42 6.66 -3.78
CA PRO A 212 -19.29 5.68 -4.42
C PRO A 212 -20.32 5.14 -3.41
N PRO A 213 -21.56 4.84 -3.84
CA PRO A 213 -22.65 4.45 -2.95
C PRO A 213 -22.27 3.29 -2.03
N TRP A 214 -22.86 3.27 -0.83
CA TRP A 214 -22.76 2.15 0.11
C TRP A 214 -23.31 0.85 -0.53
N MET A 215 -22.58 -0.26 -0.36
CA MET A 215 -22.86 -1.57 -0.96
C MET A 215 -22.98 -2.70 0.08
N GLY A 216 -23.10 -2.37 1.36
CA GLY A 216 -23.27 -3.35 2.43
C GLY A 216 -24.65 -4.01 2.45
N ARG A 217 -24.80 -5.04 3.29
CA ARG A 217 -26.10 -5.70 3.54
C ARG A 217 -26.59 -5.55 4.98
N ASP A 218 -25.82 -4.88 5.82
CA ASP A 218 -26.11 -4.67 7.23
C ASP A 218 -25.70 -3.23 7.61
N ARG A 219 -26.63 -2.29 7.40
CA ARG A 219 -26.36 -0.85 7.59
C ARG A 219 -26.11 -0.52 9.05
N ASP A 220 -26.86 -1.14 9.96
CA ASP A 220 -26.76 -0.89 11.40
C ASP A 220 -25.40 -1.36 11.93
N GLN A 221 -24.93 -2.52 11.47
CA GLN A 221 -23.59 -3.01 11.82
C GLN A 221 -22.49 -2.10 11.29
N ASP A 222 -22.59 -1.62 10.05
CA ASP A 222 -21.61 -0.70 9.46
C ASP A 222 -21.58 0.64 10.21
N GLN A 223 -22.76 1.19 10.52
CA GLN A 223 -22.88 2.41 11.31
C GLN A 223 -22.31 2.24 12.73
N ALA A 224 -22.63 1.14 13.40
CA ALA A 224 -22.11 0.84 14.73
C ALA A 224 -20.58 0.71 14.72
N TYR A 225 -20.01 -0.03 13.77
CA TYR A 225 -18.57 -0.21 13.67
C TYR A 225 -17.84 1.12 13.40
N ILE A 226 -18.33 1.93 12.46
CA ILE A 226 -17.73 3.23 12.16
C ILE A 226 -17.75 4.12 13.40
N ARG A 227 -18.92 4.30 14.05
CA ARG A 227 -19.04 5.09 15.29
C ARG A 227 -18.11 4.60 16.39
N HIS A 228 -18.10 3.28 16.63
CA HIS A 228 -17.34 2.69 17.71
C HIS A 228 -15.84 2.77 17.43
N MET A 229 -15.38 2.42 16.23
CA MET A 229 -13.96 2.46 15.89
C MET A 229 -13.44 3.90 15.83
N THR A 230 -14.22 4.87 15.34
CA THR A 230 -13.83 6.29 15.41
C THR A 230 -13.64 6.75 16.85
N THR A 231 -14.56 6.38 17.76
CA THR A 231 -14.47 6.71 19.19
C THR A 231 -13.27 6.01 19.85
N HIS A 232 -13.02 4.76 19.49
CA HIS A 232 -11.90 3.94 19.98
C HIS A 232 -10.56 4.53 19.54
N HIS A 233 -10.42 4.86 18.25
CA HIS A 233 -9.25 5.56 17.71
C HIS A 233 -9.04 6.93 18.33
N ALA A 234 -10.09 7.69 18.65
CA ALA A 234 -9.92 8.99 19.33
C ALA A 234 -9.20 8.84 20.68
N GLN A 235 -9.54 7.81 21.47
CA GLN A 235 -8.82 7.49 22.72
C GLN A 235 -7.40 6.98 22.45
N GLY A 236 -7.22 6.13 21.44
CA GLY A 236 -5.91 5.64 21.01
C GLY A 236 -4.96 6.77 20.61
N ILE A 237 -5.43 7.73 19.82
CA ILE A 237 -4.69 8.93 19.40
C ILE A 237 -4.29 9.76 20.62
N GLU A 238 -5.18 9.96 21.59
CA GLU A 238 -4.87 10.72 22.82
C GLU A 238 -3.77 10.03 23.65
N LEU A 239 -3.85 8.71 23.79
CA LEU A 239 -2.84 7.92 24.49
C LEU A 239 -1.50 7.94 23.73
N ALA A 240 -1.53 7.78 22.41
CA ALA A 240 -0.34 7.79 21.56
C ALA A 240 0.35 9.17 21.53
N ARG A 241 -0.40 10.29 21.51
CA ARG A 241 0.17 11.64 21.66
C ARG A 241 0.93 11.78 22.98
N THR A 242 0.37 11.24 24.06
CA THR A 242 1.03 11.24 25.37
C THR A 242 2.37 10.49 25.31
N ALA A 243 2.45 9.34 24.61
CA ALA A 243 3.71 8.61 24.44
C ALA A 243 4.69 9.28 23.49
N ALA A 244 4.22 9.90 22.41
CA ALA A 244 5.06 10.68 21.51
C ALA A 244 5.80 11.82 22.23
N GLU A 245 5.24 12.33 23.34
CA GLU A 245 5.86 13.36 24.18
C GLU A 245 6.71 12.79 25.33
N ARG A 246 6.24 11.73 25.99
CA ARG A 246 6.78 11.29 27.29
C ARG A 246 7.57 9.99 27.28
N ALA A 247 7.45 9.17 26.23
CA ALA A 247 8.12 7.87 26.17
C ALA A 247 9.64 8.03 26.29
N GLN A 248 10.28 7.20 27.11
CA GLN A 248 11.72 7.22 27.32
C GLN A 248 12.44 6.46 26.21
N ASP A 249 11.88 5.35 25.74
CA ASP A 249 12.34 4.63 24.56
C ASP A 249 12.09 5.44 23.27
N PRO A 250 13.15 5.82 22.52
CA PRO A 250 13.01 6.52 21.26
C PRO A 250 12.21 5.73 20.21
N HIS A 251 12.31 4.41 20.21
CA HIS A 251 11.55 3.56 19.28
C HIS A 251 10.06 3.62 19.60
N LEU A 252 9.69 3.48 20.89
CA LEU A 252 8.31 3.61 21.34
C LEU A 252 7.74 5.00 21.02
N ARG A 253 8.54 6.06 21.19
CA ARG A 253 8.13 7.43 20.84
C ARG A 253 7.78 7.57 19.36
N LYS A 254 8.58 6.97 18.49
CA LYS A 254 8.37 6.98 17.03
C LYS A 254 7.19 6.12 16.61
N LEU A 255 7.05 4.95 17.21
CA LEU A 255 5.87 4.10 17.02
C LEU A 255 4.59 4.83 17.45
N ALA A 256 4.61 5.55 18.58
CA ALA A 256 3.48 6.35 19.03
C ALA A 256 3.14 7.49 18.06
N MET A 257 4.13 8.15 17.45
CA MET A 257 3.88 9.13 16.38
C MET A 257 3.19 8.47 15.17
N LEU A 258 3.62 7.26 14.77
CA LEU A 258 2.99 6.52 13.69
C LEU A 258 1.52 6.17 14.02
N MET A 259 1.25 5.67 15.23
CA MET A 259 -0.12 5.37 15.70
C MET A 259 -1.03 6.61 15.65
N VAL A 260 -0.51 7.80 16.00
CA VAL A 260 -1.25 9.05 15.86
C VAL A 260 -1.59 9.29 14.39
N ALA A 261 -0.61 9.16 13.50
CA ALA A 261 -0.79 9.41 12.08
C ALA A 261 -1.80 8.44 11.43
N SER A 262 -1.65 7.14 11.68
CA SER A 262 -2.50 6.10 11.09
C SER A 262 -3.94 6.23 11.58
N GLN A 263 -4.17 6.21 12.90
CA GLN A 263 -5.52 6.28 13.45
C GLN A 263 -6.23 7.61 13.14
N THR A 264 -5.49 8.73 13.03
CA THR A 264 -6.07 10.00 12.56
C THR A 264 -6.48 9.93 11.09
N GLY A 265 -5.68 9.27 10.25
CA GLY A 265 -6.02 9.03 8.84
C GLY A 265 -7.23 8.12 8.68
N GLU A 266 -7.29 7.04 9.45
CA GLU A 266 -8.42 6.10 9.49
C GLU A 266 -9.71 6.81 9.94
N ASN A 267 -9.66 7.64 10.99
CA ASN A 267 -10.80 8.45 11.42
C ASN A 267 -11.31 9.40 10.33
N ARG A 268 -10.42 10.08 9.60
CA ARG A 268 -10.84 10.92 8.47
C ARG A 268 -11.56 10.13 7.38
N ILE A 269 -11.14 8.90 7.12
CA ILE A 269 -11.81 8.04 6.13
C ILE A 269 -13.19 7.61 6.65
N PHE A 270 -13.29 7.20 7.91
CA PHE A 270 -14.56 6.88 8.56
C PHE A 270 -15.55 8.04 8.51
N GLU A 271 -15.10 9.24 8.85
CA GLU A 271 -15.91 10.47 8.78
C GLU A 271 -16.37 10.75 7.35
N ASN A 272 -15.47 10.64 6.36
CA ASN A 272 -15.84 10.88 4.96
C ASN A 272 -16.83 9.84 4.42
N TRP A 273 -16.64 8.57 4.77
CA TRP A 273 -17.57 7.50 4.42
C TRP A 273 -18.91 7.70 5.10
N TRP A 274 -18.92 8.08 6.38
CA TRP A 274 -20.16 8.39 7.10
C TRP A 274 -20.95 9.51 6.40
N LEU A 275 -20.29 10.64 6.12
CA LEU A 275 -20.89 11.78 5.43
C LEU A 275 -21.43 11.41 4.04
N SER A 276 -20.77 10.50 3.34
CA SER A 276 -21.16 10.09 1.99
C SER A 276 -22.27 9.03 1.97
N TRP A 277 -22.32 8.16 2.97
CA TRP A 277 -23.18 6.97 2.97
C TRP A 277 -24.45 7.12 3.81
N PHE A 278 -24.43 8.02 4.80
CA PHE A 278 -25.49 8.15 5.78
C PHE A 278 -26.00 9.59 5.87
N ASP A 279 -27.32 9.75 5.81
CA ASP A 279 -28.01 11.05 5.78
C ASP A 279 -28.15 11.71 7.17
N THR A 280 -27.23 11.41 8.09
CA THR A 280 -27.28 11.85 9.48
C THR A 280 -25.89 12.28 9.94
N GLU A 281 -25.80 13.18 10.91
CA GLU A 281 -24.53 13.39 11.62
C GLU A 281 -24.14 12.13 12.40
N MET A 282 -22.84 11.88 12.58
CA MET A 282 -22.36 10.71 13.32
C MET A 282 -22.62 10.92 14.82
N PRO A 283 -23.52 10.14 15.45
CA PRO A 283 -23.82 10.32 16.86
C PRO A 283 -22.63 9.88 17.72
N ASP A 284 -22.32 10.67 18.75
CA ASP A 284 -21.36 10.28 19.77
C ASP A 284 -21.76 8.93 20.41
N CYS A 285 -20.77 8.13 20.79
CA CYS A 285 -21.03 6.94 21.60
C CYS A 285 -21.37 7.35 23.03
N SER A 286 -22.45 6.78 23.58
CA SER A 286 -22.90 6.89 24.97
C SER A 286 -21.87 6.34 25.96
N THR A 287 -22.08 6.62 27.25
CA THR A 287 -21.24 6.07 28.32
C THR A 287 -21.31 4.54 28.36
N GLU A 288 -22.49 3.97 28.13
CA GLU A 288 -22.74 2.54 28.08
C GLU A 288 -22.05 1.89 26.87
N GLU A 289 -22.16 2.48 25.68
CA GLU A 289 -21.45 2.00 24.48
C GLU A 289 -19.93 1.99 24.73
N ARG A 290 -19.36 3.08 25.25
CA ARG A 290 -17.92 3.17 25.57
C ARG A 290 -17.47 2.14 26.61
N ALA A 291 -18.29 1.91 27.65
CA ALA A 291 -18.00 0.91 28.67
C ALA A 291 -18.06 -0.53 28.15
N ALA A 292 -18.88 -0.79 27.13
CA ALA A 292 -19.00 -2.09 26.49
C ALA A 292 -17.94 -2.34 25.41
N MET A 293 -17.28 -1.29 24.89
CA MET A 293 -16.25 -1.44 23.87
C MET A 293 -15.03 -2.20 24.42
N PRO A 294 -14.59 -3.28 23.75
CA PRO A 294 -13.46 -4.06 24.22
C PRO A 294 -12.19 -3.20 24.21
N GLY A 295 -11.39 -3.33 25.28
CA GLY A 295 -10.11 -2.62 25.41
C GLY A 295 -10.19 -1.11 25.64
N PHE A 296 -11.39 -0.51 25.64
CA PHE A 296 -11.57 0.91 25.93
C PHE A 296 -11.19 1.20 27.38
N LEU A 297 -10.38 2.25 27.59
CA LEU A 297 -9.85 2.63 28.89
C LEU A 297 -10.86 3.52 29.64
N THR A 298 -11.01 3.25 30.93
CA THR A 298 -11.75 4.13 31.84
C THR A 298 -11.01 5.45 32.03
N PRO A 299 -11.69 6.52 32.47
CA PRO A 299 -11.04 7.79 32.79
C PRO A 299 -9.94 7.66 33.87
N ALA A 300 -10.06 6.70 34.79
CA ALA A 300 -9.04 6.45 35.81
C ALA A 300 -7.77 5.83 35.21
N GLU A 301 -7.90 4.86 34.31
CA GLU A 301 -6.78 4.23 33.61
C GLU A 301 -6.08 5.21 32.67
N MET A 302 -6.84 6.04 31.93
CA MET A 302 -6.27 7.12 31.11
C MET A 302 -5.43 8.09 31.96
N ARG A 303 -5.93 8.48 33.14
CA ARG A 303 -5.18 9.31 34.08
C ARG A 303 -3.92 8.60 34.58
N GLN A 304 -4.00 7.32 34.92
CA GLN A 304 -2.87 6.54 35.42
C GLN A 304 -1.68 6.57 34.45
N VAL A 305 -1.92 6.33 33.15
CA VAL A 305 -0.84 6.39 32.14
C VAL A 305 -0.31 7.82 31.99
N LYS A 306 -1.22 8.81 31.90
CA LYS A 306 -0.86 10.22 31.73
C LYS A 306 -0.10 10.84 32.89
N THR A 307 -0.25 10.32 34.10
CA THR A 307 0.46 10.81 35.29
C THR A 307 1.55 9.86 35.77
N ALA A 308 1.81 8.78 35.03
CA ALA A 308 2.84 7.81 35.39
C ALA A 308 4.21 8.49 35.58
N PRO A 309 4.98 8.11 36.61
CA PRO A 309 6.37 8.52 36.74
C PRO A 309 7.20 8.16 35.49
N PRO A 310 8.21 8.95 35.09
CA PRO A 310 8.97 8.71 33.86
C PRO A 310 9.58 7.31 33.74
N ASP A 311 10.03 6.72 34.85
CA ASP A 311 10.62 5.38 34.92
C ASP A 311 9.59 4.24 34.76
N GLN A 312 8.30 4.53 34.90
CA GLN A 312 7.21 3.57 34.78
C GLN A 312 6.35 3.81 33.54
N PHE A 313 6.51 4.97 32.89
CA PHE A 313 5.63 5.43 31.82
C PHE A 313 5.56 4.45 30.64
N ASP A 314 6.71 4.03 30.09
CA ASP A 314 6.77 3.18 28.90
C ASP A 314 6.06 1.84 29.13
N MET A 315 6.28 1.21 30.30
CA MET A 315 5.63 -0.04 30.68
C MET A 315 4.11 0.11 30.76
N LEU A 316 3.63 1.15 31.45
CA LEU A 316 2.19 1.40 31.63
C LEU A 316 1.53 1.77 30.29
N PHE A 317 2.20 2.52 29.43
CA PHE A 317 1.73 2.81 28.08
C PHE A 317 1.62 1.53 27.25
N ILE A 318 2.67 0.71 27.21
CA ILE A 318 2.68 -0.54 26.43
C ILE A 318 1.57 -1.47 26.91
N GLU A 319 1.36 -1.61 28.22
CA GLU A 319 0.28 -2.43 28.78
C GLU A 319 -1.10 -1.90 28.37
N ALA A 320 -1.35 -0.61 28.57
CA ALA A 320 -2.62 0.02 28.26
C ALA A 320 -2.93 -0.01 26.76
N MET A 321 -1.96 0.39 25.92
CA MET A 321 -2.11 0.40 24.47
C MET A 321 -2.22 -1.02 23.90
N SER A 322 -1.49 -2.01 24.44
CA SER A 322 -1.65 -3.41 24.02
C SER A 322 -3.05 -3.96 24.32
N ARG A 323 -3.66 -3.58 25.44
CA ARG A 323 -5.06 -3.94 25.73
C ARG A 323 -6.03 -3.19 24.82
N HIS A 324 -5.79 -1.91 24.58
CA HIS A 324 -6.59 -1.09 23.69
C HIS A 324 -6.59 -1.69 22.27
N HIS A 325 -5.42 -1.94 21.69
CA HIS A 325 -5.27 -2.57 20.37
C HIS A 325 -5.93 -3.94 20.29
N ARG A 326 -5.82 -4.81 21.31
CA ARG A 326 -6.56 -6.09 21.34
C ARG A 326 -8.07 -5.91 21.20
N GLY A 327 -8.61 -4.85 21.80
CA GLY A 327 -10.00 -4.44 21.65
C GLY A 327 -10.35 -4.02 20.22
N ALA A 328 -9.53 -3.14 19.63
CA ALA A 328 -9.69 -2.73 18.24
C ALA A 328 -9.61 -3.91 17.26
N VAL A 329 -8.67 -4.83 17.47
CA VAL A 329 -8.52 -6.07 16.68
C VAL A 329 -9.79 -6.91 16.77
N ARG A 330 -10.38 -7.08 17.95
CA ARG A 330 -11.63 -7.84 18.12
C ARG A 330 -12.80 -7.22 17.34
N MET A 331 -12.95 -5.89 17.43
CA MET A 331 -13.98 -5.17 16.68
C MET A 331 -13.76 -5.27 15.17
N ALA A 332 -12.51 -5.11 14.73
CA ALA A 332 -12.14 -5.19 13.33
C ALA A 332 -12.30 -6.61 12.76
N ASP A 333 -12.03 -7.66 13.54
CA ASP A 333 -12.24 -9.05 13.12
C ASP A 333 -13.73 -9.38 12.94
N GLN A 334 -14.60 -8.86 13.84
CA GLN A 334 -16.05 -8.97 13.69
C GLN A 334 -16.54 -8.29 12.41
N MET A 335 -16.04 -7.07 12.11
CA MET A 335 -16.38 -6.37 10.88
C MET A 335 -15.85 -7.11 9.65
N TRP A 336 -14.62 -7.64 9.67
CA TRP A 336 -14.07 -8.39 8.54
C TRP A 336 -14.94 -9.59 8.12
N HIS A 337 -15.46 -10.34 9.11
CA HIS A 337 -16.33 -11.50 8.93
C HIS A 337 -17.82 -11.16 8.72
N SER A 338 -18.17 -9.87 8.73
CA SER A 338 -19.55 -9.40 8.56
C SER A 338 -20.05 -9.48 7.10
N ARG A 339 -21.30 -9.05 6.91
CA ARG A 339 -21.91 -8.78 5.59
C ARG A 339 -21.98 -7.28 5.26
N GLY A 340 -21.14 -6.48 5.94
CA GLY A 340 -21.01 -5.04 5.75
C GLY A 340 -20.46 -4.64 4.38
N ASP A 341 -20.32 -3.33 4.16
CA ASP A 341 -19.73 -2.77 2.95
C ASP A 341 -18.34 -3.39 2.68
N PRO A 342 -18.05 -3.87 1.46
CA PRO A 342 -16.76 -4.49 1.16
C PRO A 342 -15.55 -3.60 1.47
N ARG A 343 -15.67 -2.27 1.32
CA ARG A 343 -14.58 -1.33 1.63
C ARG A 343 -14.32 -1.24 3.12
N LEU A 344 -15.40 -1.22 3.92
CA LEU A 344 -15.32 -1.21 5.37
C LEU A 344 -14.70 -2.50 5.90
N ARG A 345 -15.03 -3.64 5.30
CA ARG A 345 -14.41 -4.93 5.60
C ARG A 345 -12.92 -4.95 5.26
N ILE A 346 -12.53 -4.43 4.08
CA ILE A 346 -11.11 -4.33 3.69
C ILE A 346 -10.34 -3.46 4.69
N MET A 347 -10.90 -2.32 5.10
CA MET A 347 -10.31 -1.46 6.12
C MET A 347 -10.17 -2.18 7.46
N ALA A 348 -11.20 -2.91 7.89
CA ALA A 348 -11.15 -3.70 9.12
C ALA A 348 -10.07 -4.81 9.07
N HIS A 349 -9.85 -5.44 7.91
CA HIS A 349 -8.73 -6.36 7.70
C HIS A 349 -7.36 -5.67 7.85
N ALA A 350 -7.23 -4.44 7.34
CA ALA A 350 -6.00 -3.65 7.49
C ALA A 350 -5.78 -3.24 8.95
N ILE A 351 -6.80 -2.70 9.63
CA ILE A 351 -6.76 -2.31 11.05
C ILE A 351 -6.37 -3.50 11.92
N ARG A 352 -7.02 -4.68 11.75
CA ARG A 352 -6.66 -5.85 12.58
C ARG A 352 -5.22 -6.31 12.33
N HIS A 353 -4.69 -6.16 11.11
CA HIS A 353 -3.31 -6.52 10.80
C HIS A 353 -2.33 -5.55 11.46
N GLU A 354 -2.56 -4.25 11.24
CA GLU A 354 -1.77 -3.14 11.73
C GLU A 354 -1.68 -3.15 13.25
N GLN A 355 -2.81 -3.21 13.94
CA GLN A 355 -2.90 -3.12 15.40
C GLN A 355 -2.28 -4.35 16.10
N GLN A 356 -2.36 -5.55 15.50
CA GLN A 356 -1.60 -6.71 15.96
C GLN A 356 -0.09 -6.53 15.75
N GLY A 357 0.30 -5.88 14.65
CA GLY A 357 1.69 -5.52 14.37
C GLY A 357 2.24 -4.49 15.35
N GLU A 358 1.45 -3.50 15.73
CA GLU A 358 1.80 -2.48 16.72
C GLU A 358 2.01 -3.07 18.11
N ILE A 359 1.17 -4.02 18.52
CA ILE A 359 1.41 -4.83 19.73
C ILE A 359 2.79 -5.50 19.61
N ALA A 360 3.06 -6.19 18.50
CA ALA A 360 4.32 -6.91 18.31
C ALA A 360 5.55 -5.96 18.34
N LEU A 361 5.44 -4.77 17.76
CA LEU A 361 6.49 -3.74 17.76
C LEU A 361 6.73 -3.15 19.15
N MET A 362 5.67 -2.85 19.91
CA MET A 362 5.79 -2.40 21.31
C MET A 362 6.53 -3.43 22.18
N HIS A 363 6.39 -4.73 21.87
CA HIS A 363 7.11 -5.82 22.54
C HIS A 363 8.44 -6.20 21.86
N GLY A 364 8.93 -5.38 20.92
CA GLY A 364 10.27 -5.53 20.32
C GLY A 364 10.42 -6.64 19.28
N THR A 365 9.32 -7.09 18.66
CA THR A 365 9.35 -8.14 17.63
C THR A 365 10.08 -7.66 16.37
N ARG A 366 11.03 -8.47 15.87
CA ARG A 366 11.89 -8.10 14.74
C ARG A 366 12.38 -9.31 13.94
N GLY A 367 12.99 -9.06 12.78
CA GLY A 367 13.57 -10.10 11.92
C GLY A 367 12.54 -11.15 11.47
N LEU A 368 12.94 -12.42 11.45
CA LEU A 368 12.06 -13.53 11.03
C LEU A 368 10.79 -13.67 11.89
N ALA A 369 10.87 -13.32 13.18
CA ALA A 369 9.70 -13.32 14.05
C ALA A 369 8.66 -12.28 13.61
N ALA A 370 9.11 -11.10 13.16
CA ALA A 370 8.22 -10.07 12.62
C ALA A 370 7.56 -10.53 11.31
N VAL A 371 8.31 -11.18 10.41
CA VAL A 371 7.75 -11.74 9.17
C VAL A 371 6.69 -12.79 9.50
N THR A 372 6.99 -13.71 10.42
CA THR A 372 6.06 -14.77 10.83
C THR A 372 4.80 -14.19 11.47
N THR A 373 4.97 -13.17 12.32
CA THR A 373 3.87 -12.46 12.97
C THR A 373 3.01 -11.74 11.94
N GLY A 374 3.60 -10.98 11.01
CA GLY A 374 2.86 -10.33 9.92
C GLY A 374 2.05 -11.34 9.10
N VAL A 375 2.61 -12.52 8.79
CA VAL A 375 1.85 -13.57 8.08
C VAL A 375 0.65 -14.04 8.88
N ARG A 376 0.83 -14.31 10.17
CA ARG A 376 -0.26 -14.75 11.04
C ARG A 376 -1.35 -13.69 11.19
N ASN A 377 -0.97 -12.42 11.34
CA ASN A 377 -1.89 -11.29 11.50
C ASN A 377 -2.81 -11.12 10.28
N MET A 378 -2.33 -11.44 9.07
CA MET A 378 -3.17 -11.41 7.87
C MET A 378 -4.31 -12.44 7.90
N LEU A 379 -4.08 -13.57 8.55
CA LEU A 379 -4.95 -14.75 8.48
C LEU A 379 -5.95 -14.84 9.64
N GLY A 380 -5.75 -14.09 10.72
CA GLY A 380 -6.69 -14.06 11.83
C GLY A 380 -6.29 -13.13 12.98
N ASP A 381 -7.12 -13.17 14.01
CA ASP A 381 -6.84 -12.58 15.32
C ASP A 381 -5.94 -13.54 16.12
N ASN A 382 -4.72 -13.10 16.44
CA ASN A 382 -3.72 -13.87 17.20
C ASN A 382 -3.48 -13.30 18.60
N VAL A 383 -4.29 -12.32 19.01
CA VAL A 383 -4.10 -11.58 20.27
C VAL A 383 -5.30 -11.65 21.21
N ASN A 384 -6.42 -12.27 20.78
CA ASN A 384 -7.62 -12.53 21.58
C ASN A 384 -7.93 -14.01 21.77
#